data_AF-A0AAJ0IC69-F1
#
_entry.id   AF-A0AAJ0IC69-F1
#
_cell.length_a   1.000
_cell.length_b   1.000
_cell.length_c   1.000
_cell.angle_alpha   90.00
_cell.angle_beta   90.00
_cell.angle_gamma   90.00
#
_symmetry.space_group_name_H-M   'P 1'
#
loop_
_entity.id
_entity.type
_entity.pdbx_description
1 polymer ?
#
loop_
_entity_poly.entity_id
_entity_poly.type
_entity_poly.pdbx_seq_one_letter_code
_entity_poly.pdbx_strand_id
1 'polypeptide(L)'
;MHPPSPNRLLSSLVAFCALTGAAHASNDESSSASPSPSTTATTTSTVTPCVATSTNGAFYDLRPDIAVVPEKGVKLARGTHTQDYQARGYDYGYNITLNICAPVVKGVEDVVGLTSEAWTKVGAWYEKGGKVYSLGQESGALKPRGRKLVLQYTGGSPCGPPDDDQDDKRKRSTGVHQGAAYSKYSDDQDEDRDDDQTDSDSDKRKHSNASKKKIRRKSATISFLCDRSPDTSTAVSFVGTDPDECSYFFEVRSQHACAGAEPHKPGSVGPGGVFAIIFFIALAVYVIGGIFYQRTVVKQRGWRQLPNYTLWAGIWSFLKDIFVILTSSCARFLPLRRGYRSLNTSSRGRYGNNDDENRLIDQLDEEWDD
;
A
#
# COMPACT_ATOMS: atom_id res chain seq x y z
N MET A 1 43.04 -63.65 13.49
CA MET A 1 41.85 -63.18 14.24
C MET A 1 41.45 -61.81 13.72
N HIS A 2 40.21 -61.37 13.93
CA HIS A 2 39.59 -60.29 13.15
C HIS A 2 40.10 -58.86 13.45
N PRO A 3 40.07 -57.95 12.46
CA PRO A 3 40.15 -56.51 12.70
C PRO A 3 38.79 -55.94 13.15
N PRO A 4 38.75 -54.89 13.99
CA PRO A 4 37.54 -54.13 14.26
C PRO A 4 37.19 -53.17 13.09
N SER A 5 35.91 -52.88 12.91
CA SER A 5 35.35 -52.14 11.77
C SER A 5 35.34 -50.61 11.93
N PRO A 6 35.43 -49.82 10.85
CA PRO A 6 35.37 -48.35 10.90
C PRO A 6 33.93 -47.84 11.03
N ASN A 7 33.57 -47.26 12.18
CA ASN A 7 32.30 -46.50 12.32
C ASN A 7 32.26 -45.69 13.63
N ARG A 8 32.88 -44.48 13.68
CA ARG A 8 32.60 -43.34 14.64
C ARG A 8 33.43 -42.07 14.32
N LEU A 9 33.33 -41.50 13.11
CA LEU A 9 33.93 -40.17 12.80
C LEU A 9 32.99 -39.29 11.97
N LEU A 10 31.74 -39.12 12.45
CA LEU A 10 30.76 -38.21 11.86
C LEU A 10 29.79 -37.64 12.92
N SER A 11 30.34 -36.92 13.92
CA SER A 11 29.62 -35.88 14.70
C SER A 11 30.57 -35.18 15.68
N SER A 12 31.11 -34.01 15.28
CA SER A 12 31.60 -32.96 16.20
C SER A 12 32.04 -31.73 15.40
N LEU A 13 31.17 -30.72 15.25
CA LEU A 13 31.51 -29.30 15.03
C LEU A 13 30.26 -28.39 14.98
N VAL A 14 29.32 -28.55 15.92
CA VAL A 14 28.20 -27.60 16.13
C VAL A 14 28.03 -27.33 17.63
N ALA A 15 28.91 -26.49 18.19
CA ALA A 15 28.76 -25.94 19.54
C ALA A 15 29.74 -24.76 19.75
N PHE A 16 29.26 -23.52 19.66
CA PHE A 16 29.77 -22.35 20.41
C PHE A 16 28.89 -21.11 20.15
N CYS A 17 27.72 -21.04 20.80
CA CYS A 17 26.88 -19.84 20.74
C CYS A 17 25.90 -19.73 21.93
N ALA A 18 26.42 -19.70 23.16
CA ALA A 18 25.66 -19.28 24.35
C ALA A 18 26.62 -18.96 25.52
N LEU A 19 26.67 -17.68 25.95
CA LEU A 19 26.49 -17.21 27.34
C LEU A 19 26.87 -15.73 27.46
N THR A 20 25.91 -14.87 27.77
CA THR A 20 25.86 -14.01 28.98
C THR A 20 24.52 -13.29 28.99
N GLY A 21 23.84 -13.26 30.13
CA GLY A 21 22.57 -12.55 30.30
C GLY A 21 22.12 -12.57 31.76
N ALA A 22 21.20 -11.67 32.09
CA ALA A 22 20.70 -11.35 33.43
C ALA A 22 21.74 -10.76 34.41
N ALA A 23 21.36 -9.95 35.40
CA ALA A 23 20.20 -9.04 35.55
C ALA A 23 20.42 -8.21 36.83
N HIS A 24 19.79 -7.03 36.96
CA HIS A 24 19.19 -6.58 38.22
C HIS A 24 18.26 -5.37 37.99
N ALA A 25 17.12 -5.36 38.68
CA ALA A 25 16.24 -4.19 38.86
C ALA A 25 16.59 -3.50 40.21
N SER A 26 15.99 -2.40 40.68
CA SER A 26 14.61 -1.90 40.48
C SER A 26 14.42 -0.48 41.05
N ASN A 27 13.52 0.32 40.43
CA ASN A 27 12.65 1.37 41.04
C ASN A 27 13.32 2.59 41.74
N ASP A 28 12.81 3.84 41.73
CA ASP A 28 11.75 4.60 41.00
C ASP A 28 12.21 6.11 41.01
N GLU A 29 11.51 7.20 40.67
CA GLU A 29 10.09 7.54 40.39
C GLU A 29 10.00 8.83 39.52
N SER A 30 8.78 9.19 39.08
CA SER A 30 8.26 10.54 38.73
C SER A 30 9.10 11.53 37.88
N SER A 31 8.70 11.72 36.62
CA SER A 31 8.32 13.04 36.07
C SER A 31 7.77 12.98 34.64
N SER A 32 7.01 14.01 34.24
CA SER A 32 6.22 14.09 33.00
C SER A 32 7.02 14.40 31.72
N ALA A 33 6.67 13.74 30.60
CA ALA A 33 6.35 14.37 29.30
C ALA A 33 6.13 13.33 28.18
N SER A 34 5.01 13.44 27.44
CA SER A 34 4.79 12.73 26.17
C SER A 34 4.67 13.72 25.02
N PRO A 35 5.39 13.55 23.90
CA PRO A 35 5.20 14.37 22.69
C PRO A 35 4.06 13.77 21.82
N SER A 36 2.96 14.50 21.69
CA SER A 36 1.85 14.11 20.81
C SER A 36 2.20 14.26 19.32
N PRO A 37 1.78 13.34 18.43
CA PRO A 37 1.51 13.72 17.05
C PRO A 37 0.27 14.64 17.03
N SER A 38 0.36 15.77 16.35
CA SER A 38 -0.70 16.78 16.33
C SER A 38 -1.87 16.37 15.43
N THR A 39 -2.88 15.71 16.00
CA THR A 39 -4.16 15.47 15.32
C THR A 39 -4.89 16.79 15.05
N THR A 40 -5.28 17.01 13.80
CA THR A 40 -6.39 17.90 13.43
C THR A 40 -7.19 17.17 12.37
N ALA A 41 -8.45 16.86 12.68
CA ALA A 41 -9.32 16.01 11.88
C ALA A 41 -10.46 16.83 11.25
N THR A 42 -11.27 16.17 10.40
CA THR A 42 -12.37 16.72 9.57
C THR A 42 -11.88 17.17 8.18
N THR A 43 -12.35 16.65 7.04
CA THR A 43 -13.56 15.82 6.75
C THR A 43 -13.25 14.42 6.17
N THR A 44 -14.30 13.59 6.15
CA THR A 44 -14.38 12.14 5.85
C THR A 44 -14.05 11.69 4.42
N SER A 45 -13.23 10.64 4.27
CA SER A 45 -13.38 9.62 3.19
C SER A 45 -12.44 8.41 3.39
N THR A 46 -12.81 7.45 4.26
CA THR A 46 -11.97 6.28 4.57
C THR A 46 -12.33 5.06 3.72
N VAL A 47 -11.47 4.69 2.75
CA VAL A 47 -10.94 3.32 2.50
C VAL A 47 -10.07 3.32 1.23
N THR A 48 -8.76 3.22 1.44
CA THR A 48 -7.79 2.67 0.48
C THR A 48 -7.99 1.15 0.52
N PRO A 49 -8.19 0.42 -0.61
CA PRO A 49 -7.11 0.25 -1.60
C PRO A 49 -7.56 -0.01 -3.06
N CYS A 50 -7.27 0.91 -3.99
CA CYS A 50 -7.45 0.69 -5.44
C CYS A 50 -6.33 -0.18 -6.06
N VAL A 51 -5.96 -1.28 -5.38
CA VAL A 51 -4.92 -2.24 -5.80
C VAL A 51 -5.43 -3.67 -5.62
N ALA A 52 -4.90 -4.61 -6.40
CA ALA A 52 -5.23 -6.02 -6.27
C ALA A 52 -4.00 -6.92 -6.54
N THR A 53 -3.95 -8.07 -5.86
CA THR A 53 -3.00 -9.14 -6.16
C THR A 53 -3.78 -10.38 -6.57
N SER A 54 -3.45 -10.94 -7.74
CA SER A 54 -4.05 -12.19 -8.24
C SER A 54 -3.42 -13.42 -7.57
N THR A 55 -4.12 -14.55 -7.61
CA THR A 55 -3.63 -15.87 -7.13
C THR A 55 -2.26 -16.24 -7.70
N ASN A 56 -1.94 -15.73 -8.88
CA ASN A 56 -0.70 -16.03 -9.60
C ASN A 56 0.45 -15.05 -9.24
N GLY A 57 0.30 -14.23 -8.18
CA GLY A 57 1.30 -13.25 -7.75
C GLY A 57 1.40 -11.98 -8.62
N ALA A 58 0.54 -11.82 -9.63
CA ALA A 58 0.45 -10.61 -10.44
C ALA A 58 -0.19 -9.48 -9.62
N PHE A 59 0.48 -8.32 -9.56
CA PHE A 59 -0.01 -7.11 -8.89
C PHE A 59 -0.63 -6.13 -9.89
N TYR A 60 -1.63 -5.39 -9.45
CA TYR A 60 -2.38 -4.43 -10.25
C TYR A 60 -2.65 -3.18 -9.40
N ASP A 61 -2.50 -2.00 -10.00
CA ASP A 61 -2.61 -0.72 -9.31
C ASP A 61 -3.32 0.31 -10.19
N LEU A 62 -4.62 0.49 -9.96
CA LEU A 62 -5.45 1.41 -10.72
C LEU A 62 -5.51 2.82 -10.07
N ARG A 63 -4.67 3.10 -9.06
CA ARG A 63 -4.60 4.45 -8.46
C ARG A 63 -4.29 5.58 -9.46
N PRO A 64 -3.49 5.38 -10.52
CA PRO A 64 -3.29 6.41 -11.56
C PRO A 64 -4.54 6.69 -12.40
N ASP A 65 -5.48 5.75 -12.48
CA ASP A 65 -6.73 5.88 -13.26
C ASP A 65 -7.82 6.65 -12.51
N ILE A 66 -7.64 6.91 -11.22
CA ILE A 66 -8.59 7.66 -10.38
C ILE A 66 -8.63 9.11 -10.86
N ALA A 67 -9.81 9.63 -11.17
CA ALA A 67 -10.00 11.04 -11.43
C ALA A 67 -10.02 11.84 -10.11
N VAL A 68 -9.21 12.90 -10.03
CA VAL A 68 -9.01 13.68 -8.80
C VAL A 68 -9.31 15.16 -9.05
N VAL A 69 -10.05 15.80 -8.14
CA VAL A 69 -10.27 17.26 -8.15
C VAL A 69 -8.93 17.98 -7.90
N PRO A 70 -8.46 18.88 -8.78
CA PRO A 70 -7.30 19.71 -8.49
C PRO A 70 -7.63 20.74 -7.40
N GLU A 71 -6.96 20.67 -6.25
CA GLU A 71 -7.06 21.71 -5.22
C GLU A 71 -6.53 23.06 -5.74
N LYS A 72 -7.19 24.16 -5.37
CA LYS A 72 -6.90 25.50 -5.88
C LYS A 72 -5.49 25.95 -5.49
N GLY A 73 -4.56 25.89 -6.44
CA GLY A 73 -3.17 26.30 -6.30
C GLY A 73 -2.16 25.15 -6.25
N VAL A 74 -2.62 23.91 -6.11
CA VAL A 74 -1.74 22.72 -6.10
C VAL A 74 -1.48 22.25 -7.53
N LYS A 75 -0.22 22.08 -7.90
CA LYS A 75 0.17 21.44 -9.17
C LYS A 75 0.09 19.92 -9.01
N LEU A 76 -0.91 19.30 -9.62
CA LEU A 76 -1.01 17.84 -9.72
C LEU A 76 0.21 17.24 -10.46
N ALA A 77 0.45 15.95 -10.27
CA ALA A 77 1.50 15.22 -10.97
C ALA A 77 1.21 15.17 -12.49
N ARG A 78 2.27 15.15 -13.30
CA ARG A 78 2.14 15.02 -14.75
C ARG A 78 1.53 13.65 -15.09
N GLY A 79 0.30 13.65 -15.60
CA GLY A 79 -0.46 12.44 -15.96
C GLY A 79 -1.63 12.10 -15.02
N THR A 80 -1.86 12.84 -13.95
CA THR A 80 -3.07 12.65 -13.10
C THR A 80 -4.34 12.96 -13.89
N HIS A 81 -5.32 12.06 -13.86
CA HIS A 81 -6.65 12.29 -14.46
C HIS A 81 -7.49 13.23 -13.58
N THR A 82 -8.23 14.16 -14.19
CA THR A 82 -8.91 15.24 -13.44
C THR A 82 -10.39 15.45 -13.79
N GLN A 83 -10.96 14.58 -14.62
CA GLN A 83 -12.36 14.66 -15.06
C GLN A 83 -13.01 13.29 -14.91
N ASP A 84 -14.32 13.24 -14.69
CA ASP A 84 -15.05 11.97 -14.70
C ASP A 84 -15.03 11.32 -16.08
N TYR A 85 -15.01 9.99 -16.11
CA TYR A 85 -15.13 9.23 -17.33
C TYR A 85 -16.58 9.24 -17.82
N GLN A 86 -16.76 9.44 -19.13
CA GLN A 86 -18.07 9.46 -19.77
C GLN A 86 -18.23 8.28 -20.73
N ALA A 87 -19.13 7.36 -20.38
CA ALA A 87 -19.53 6.24 -21.24
C ALA A 87 -20.80 6.62 -22.01
N ARG A 88 -20.78 6.46 -23.35
CA ARG A 88 -21.92 6.78 -24.22
C ARG A 88 -22.86 5.58 -24.33
N GLY A 89 -24.04 5.68 -23.71
CA GLY A 89 -25.10 4.67 -23.83
C GLY A 89 -25.93 4.87 -25.10
N TYR A 90 -25.31 4.71 -26.28
CA TYR A 90 -25.95 4.97 -27.58
C TYR A 90 -27.31 4.28 -27.73
N ASP A 91 -27.40 3.02 -27.34
CA ASP A 91 -28.62 2.19 -27.48
C ASP A 91 -29.72 2.51 -26.45
N TYR A 92 -29.42 3.34 -25.44
CA TYR A 92 -30.31 3.66 -24.32
C TYR A 92 -30.61 5.16 -24.18
N GLY A 93 -29.97 6.02 -24.98
CA GLY A 93 -30.29 7.44 -25.09
C GLY A 93 -29.76 8.35 -23.98
N TYR A 94 -28.87 7.87 -23.11
CA TYR A 94 -28.23 8.67 -22.06
C TYR A 94 -26.72 8.43 -21.95
N ASN A 95 -26.00 9.44 -21.49
CA ASN A 95 -24.58 9.33 -21.13
C ASN A 95 -24.44 8.98 -19.65
N ILE A 96 -23.49 8.12 -19.34
CA ILE A 96 -23.20 7.66 -17.98
C ILE A 96 -21.86 8.27 -17.55
N THR A 97 -21.84 8.89 -16.37
CA THR A 97 -20.65 9.53 -15.79
C THR A 97 -20.17 8.71 -14.59
N LEU A 98 -18.90 8.34 -14.55
CA LEU A 98 -18.33 7.53 -13.47
C LEU A 98 -16.86 7.83 -13.18
N ASN A 99 -16.42 7.51 -11.98
CA ASN A 99 -15.01 7.52 -11.58
C ASN A 99 -14.56 6.09 -11.20
N ILE A 100 -13.25 5.86 -11.17
CA ILE A 100 -12.61 4.59 -10.83
C ILE A 100 -12.16 4.64 -9.37
N CYS A 101 -12.55 3.65 -8.56
CA CYS A 101 -12.22 3.50 -7.14
C CYS A 101 -12.60 4.64 -6.17
N ALA A 102 -13.25 5.69 -6.64
CA ALA A 102 -13.55 6.92 -5.88
C ALA A 102 -14.92 7.49 -6.29
N PRO A 103 -15.49 8.46 -5.52
CA PRO A 103 -16.70 9.17 -5.95
C PRO A 103 -16.44 9.99 -7.21
N VAL A 104 -17.51 10.39 -7.91
CA VAL A 104 -17.38 11.30 -9.06
C VAL A 104 -16.84 12.68 -8.66
N VAL A 105 -15.96 13.22 -9.51
CA VAL A 105 -15.30 14.54 -9.40
C VAL A 105 -16.35 15.65 -9.49
N LYS A 106 -17.32 15.51 -10.39
CA LYS A 106 -18.55 16.31 -10.44
C LYS A 106 -19.55 15.74 -9.43
N GLY A 107 -19.53 16.29 -8.22
CA GLY A 107 -20.51 15.99 -7.18
C GLY A 107 -21.96 16.11 -7.68
N VAL A 108 -22.84 15.29 -7.10
CA VAL A 108 -24.21 15.07 -7.57
C VAL A 108 -25.19 15.43 -6.46
N GLU A 109 -26.35 15.97 -6.82
CA GLU A 109 -27.44 16.30 -5.90
C GLU A 109 -28.78 15.73 -6.41
N ASP A 110 -29.82 15.72 -5.57
CA ASP A 110 -31.17 15.20 -5.87
C ASP A 110 -31.21 13.79 -6.49
N VAL A 111 -30.38 12.88 -5.97
CA VAL A 111 -30.29 11.51 -6.50
C VAL A 111 -31.45 10.65 -6.02
N VAL A 112 -32.23 10.13 -6.97
CA VAL A 112 -33.46 9.37 -6.71
C VAL A 112 -33.23 8.19 -5.76
N GLY A 113 -33.89 8.21 -4.61
CA GLY A 113 -33.89 7.12 -3.63
C GLY A 113 -32.60 6.95 -2.81
N LEU A 114 -31.81 8.01 -2.68
CA LEU A 114 -30.59 8.09 -1.87
C LEU A 114 -30.64 9.29 -0.91
N THR A 115 -30.08 9.13 0.29
CA THR A 115 -29.94 10.23 1.26
C THR A 115 -28.81 11.18 0.88
N SER A 116 -28.88 12.44 1.29
CA SER A 116 -27.88 13.47 0.92
C SER A 116 -26.46 13.13 1.36
N GLU A 117 -26.28 12.40 2.46
CA GLU A 117 -24.97 11.86 2.86
C GLU A 117 -24.38 10.93 1.80
N ALA A 118 -25.22 10.07 1.19
CA ALA A 118 -24.81 9.08 0.20
C ALA A 118 -24.56 9.68 -1.18
N TRP A 119 -25.01 10.92 -1.45
CA TRP A 119 -24.69 11.64 -2.69
C TRP A 119 -23.17 11.92 -2.81
N THR A 120 -22.50 12.21 -1.69
CA THR A 120 -21.03 12.39 -1.63
C THR A 120 -20.26 11.12 -1.97
N LYS A 121 -20.95 9.97 -1.96
CA LYS A 121 -20.40 8.63 -2.20
C LYS A 121 -20.97 7.99 -3.47
N VAL A 122 -21.18 8.76 -4.54
CA VAL A 122 -21.66 8.22 -5.82
C VAL A 122 -20.48 7.94 -6.73
N GLY A 123 -20.20 6.66 -7.00
CA GLY A 123 -19.12 6.24 -7.91
C GLY A 123 -19.51 6.31 -9.39
N ALA A 124 -20.81 6.23 -9.70
CA ALA A 124 -21.35 6.28 -11.06
C ALA A 124 -22.81 6.75 -11.08
N TRP A 125 -23.20 7.55 -12.09
CA TRP A 125 -24.56 8.08 -12.27
C TRP A 125 -24.92 8.33 -13.74
N TYR A 126 -26.22 8.47 -14.00
CA TYR A 126 -26.76 8.93 -15.28
C TYR A 126 -28.00 9.81 -15.06
N GLU A 127 -28.35 10.63 -16.06
CA GLU A 127 -29.58 11.41 -16.07
C GLU A 127 -30.59 10.80 -17.06
N LYS A 128 -31.86 10.73 -16.68
CA LYS A 128 -32.95 10.26 -17.55
C LYS A 128 -34.23 11.02 -17.25
N GLY A 129 -34.65 11.87 -18.18
CA GLY A 129 -35.87 12.68 -18.04
C GLY A 129 -35.82 13.75 -16.96
N GLY A 130 -34.68 14.46 -16.81
CA GLY A 130 -34.50 15.51 -15.81
C GLY A 130 -34.34 15.01 -14.37
N LYS A 131 -34.08 13.71 -14.19
CA LYS A 131 -33.84 13.08 -12.87
C LYS A 131 -32.52 12.33 -12.88
N VAL A 132 -31.79 12.41 -11.77
CA VAL A 132 -30.47 11.78 -11.62
C VAL A 132 -30.57 10.45 -10.87
N TYR A 133 -29.95 9.43 -11.44
CA TYR A 133 -29.97 8.06 -10.94
C TYR A 133 -28.53 7.56 -10.71
N SER A 134 -28.19 7.22 -9.46
CA SER A 134 -26.92 6.55 -9.14
C SER A 134 -26.95 5.07 -9.54
N LEU A 135 -25.85 4.60 -10.11
CA LEU A 135 -25.60 3.19 -10.41
C LEU A 135 -24.88 2.45 -9.26
N GLY A 136 -24.55 3.15 -8.17
CA GLY A 136 -23.88 2.60 -7.00
C GLY A 136 -22.92 3.56 -6.33
N GLN A 137 -22.55 3.22 -5.11
CA GLN A 137 -21.54 3.92 -4.33
C GLN A 137 -20.13 3.46 -4.71
N GLU A 138 -19.11 4.30 -4.52
CA GLU A 138 -17.73 3.91 -4.83
C GLU A 138 -17.26 2.71 -4.02
N SER A 139 -16.22 2.07 -4.53
CA SER A 139 -15.51 1.01 -3.83
C SER A 139 -14.08 0.92 -4.34
N GLY A 140 -13.12 0.68 -3.46
CA GLY A 140 -11.78 0.27 -3.85
C GLY A 140 -11.66 -1.25 -4.13
N ALA A 141 -12.71 -2.04 -3.89
CA ALA A 141 -12.64 -3.50 -3.80
C ALA A 141 -12.48 -4.23 -5.15
N LEU A 142 -11.29 -4.11 -5.75
CA LEU A 142 -10.90 -4.78 -7.00
C LEU A 142 -10.79 -6.30 -6.80
N LYS A 143 -11.51 -7.06 -7.62
CA LYS A 143 -11.54 -8.53 -7.60
C LYS A 143 -10.89 -9.08 -8.89
N PRO A 144 -9.71 -9.74 -8.82
CA PRO A 144 -9.12 -10.36 -9.99
C PRO A 144 -9.96 -11.57 -10.45
N ARG A 145 -10.29 -11.63 -11.73
CA ARG A 145 -11.07 -12.72 -12.36
C ARG A 145 -10.33 -13.22 -13.60
N GLY A 146 -9.41 -14.17 -13.37
CA GLY A 146 -8.54 -14.72 -14.41
C GLY A 146 -7.59 -13.65 -14.96
N ARG A 147 -7.87 -13.15 -16.17
CA ARG A 147 -7.07 -12.13 -16.88
C ARG A 147 -7.70 -10.73 -16.90
N LYS A 148 -8.91 -10.54 -16.35
CA LYS A 148 -9.55 -9.23 -16.16
C LYS A 148 -9.61 -8.88 -14.67
N LEU A 149 -9.67 -7.59 -14.33
CA LEU A 149 -10.10 -7.14 -13.01
C LEU A 149 -11.59 -6.79 -13.06
N VAL A 150 -12.29 -6.95 -11.94
CA VAL A 150 -13.70 -6.54 -11.80
C VAL A 150 -13.84 -5.66 -10.55
N LEU A 151 -14.39 -4.47 -10.75
CA LEU A 151 -14.88 -3.60 -9.69
C LEU A 151 -16.41 -3.61 -9.69
N GLN A 152 -17.02 -3.42 -8.53
CA GLN A 152 -18.47 -3.50 -8.37
C GLN A 152 -18.97 -2.38 -7.46
N TYR A 153 -19.74 -1.45 -8.02
CA TYR A 153 -20.47 -0.42 -7.27
C TYR A 153 -21.88 -0.93 -7.00
N THR A 154 -22.38 -0.66 -5.79
CA THR A 154 -23.66 -1.20 -5.30
C THR A 154 -24.42 -0.15 -4.50
N GLY A 155 -25.71 -0.38 -4.24
CA GLY A 155 -26.50 0.53 -3.41
C GLY A 155 -26.87 1.86 -4.08
N GLY A 156 -27.06 1.85 -5.41
CA GLY A 156 -27.52 3.02 -6.17
C GLY A 156 -29.01 3.34 -5.95
N SER A 157 -29.64 3.99 -6.93
CA SER A 157 -31.08 4.27 -6.93
C SER A 157 -31.91 2.96 -6.89
N PRO A 158 -33.20 2.99 -6.51
CA PRO A 158 -34.08 1.84 -6.66
C PRO A 158 -34.20 1.34 -8.11
N CYS A 159 -34.62 0.08 -8.24
CA CYS A 159 -34.95 -0.61 -9.48
C CYS A 159 -36.44 -0.49 -9.84
N GLY A 160 -36.73 -0.31 -11.12
CA GLY A 160 -38.10 -0.10 -11.62
C GLY A 160 -38.62 1.33 -11.40
N PRO A 161 -39.91 1.58 -11.65
CA PRO A 161 -40.55 2.85 -11.28
C PRO A 161 -40.63 3.02 -9.76
N PRO A 162 -40.83 4.25 -9.24
CA PRO A 162 -41.05 4.50 -7.82
C PRO A 162 -42.18 3.62 -7.25
N ASP A 163 -42.10 3.28 -5.96
CA ASP A 163 -43.11 2.41 -5.33
C ASP A 163 -44.53 3.05 -5.35
N ASP A 164 -44.63 4.38 -5.44
CA ASP A 164 -45.89 5.15 -5.64
C ASP A 164 -46.68 4.66 -6.87
N ASP A 165 -45.97 4.31 -7.95
CA ASP A 165 -46.50 3.86 -9.22
C ASP A 165 -47.00 2.40 -9.16
N GLN A 166 -46.69 1.69 -8.06
CA GLN A 166 -46.79 0.24 -7.97
C GLN A 166 -48.04 -0.23 -7.21
N ASP A 167 -48.54 0.53 -6.24
CA ASP A 167 -49.79 0.22 -5.55
C ASP A 167 -51.02 0.38 -6.46
N ASP A 168 -51.03 1.40 -7.33
CA ASP A 168 -52.14 1.59 -8.27
C ASP A 168 -52.11 0.59 -9.44
N LYS A 169 -50.92 0.18 -9.91
CA LYS A 169 -50.81 -0.93 -10.87
C LYS A 169 -51.23 -2.26 -10.26
N ARG A 170 -50.94 -2.52 -8.97
CA ARG A 170 -51.38 -3.73 -8.24
C ARG A 170 -52.89 -3.78 -8.01
N LYS A 171 -53.55 -2.65 -7.73
CA LYS A 171 -55.02 -2.57 -7.67
C LYS A 171 -55.68 -2.86 -9.03
N ARG A 172 -54.98 -2.61 -10.15
CA ARG A 172 -55.51 -2.79 -11.51
C ARG A 172 -55.19 -4.16 -12.13
N SER A 173 -54.21 -4.91 -11.61
CA SER A 173 -53.82 -6.23 -12.13
C SER A 173 -54.63 -7.41 -11.58
N THR A 174 -55.56 -7.21 -10.64
CA THR A 174 -56.51 -8.24 -10.18
C THR A 174 -57.80 -8.29 -11.02
N GLY A 175 -57.74 -7.82 -12.27
CA GLY A 175 -58.84 -7.79 -13.22
C GLY A 175 -58.56 -8.61 -14.47
N VAL A 176 -59.15 -9.81 -14.53
CA VAL A 176 -59.44 -10.59 -15.75
C VAL A 176 -58.25 -10.91 -16.68
N HIS A 177 -57.64 -12.08 -16.49
CA HIS A 177 -57.88 -13.23 -17.39
C HIS A 177 -57.35 -14.53 -16.76
N GLN A 178 -57.86 -15.68 -17.22
CA GLN A 178 -57.79 -16.96 -16.51
C GLN A 178 -56.95 -17.98 -17.32
N GLY A 179 -55.96 -18.61 -16.68
CA GLY A 179 -55.31 -19.82 -17.18
C GLY A 179 -54.02 -19.65 -18.02
N ALA A 180 -52.91 -19.20 -17.41
CA ALA A 180 -51.55 -19.38 -17.94
C ALA A 180 -50.44 -19.25 -16.87
N ALA A 181 -50.53 -19.99 -15.76
CA ALA A 181 -49.51 -19.98 -14.72
C ALA A 181 -48.48 -21.11 -14.92
N TYR A 182 -47.29 -20.77 -15.44
CA TYR A 182 -46.15 -21.68 -15.50
C TYR A 182 -45.54 -21.85 -14.09
N SER A 183 -45.66 -23.03 -13.50
CA SER A 183 -45.09 -23.35 -12.19
C SER A 183 -43.57 -23.56 -12.29
N LYS A 184 -42.80 -22.52 -11.98
CA LYS A 184 -41.38 -22.69 -11.66
C LYS A 184 -41.26 -23.13 -10.21
N TYR A 185 -40.97 -24.42 -9.99
CA TYR A 185 -40.57 -24.92 -8.68
C TYR A 185 -39.30 -24.20 -8.19
N SER A 186 -39.37 -23.67 -6.97
CA SER A 186 -38.23 -23.59 -6.07
C SER A 186 -38.43 -24.67 -5.01
N ASP A 187 -37.43 -25.52 -4.86
CA ASP A 187 -37.31 -26.49 -3.77
C ASP A 187 -36.52 -25.80 -2.65
N ASP A 188 -37.20 -25.45 -1.56
CA ASP A 188 -36.63 -24.93 -0.33
C ASP A 188 -37.28 -25.71 0.82
N GLN A 189 -36.64 -26.83 1.21
CA GLN A 189 -36.99 -27.61 2.39
C GLN A 189 -36.35 -26.97 3.63
N ASP A 190 -37.17 -26.37 4.48
CA ASP A 190 -36.84 -26.11 5.88
C ASP A 190 -38.01 -26.62 6.75
N GLU A 191 -37.75 -27.65 7.56
CA GLU A 191 -38.72 -28.21 8.52
C GLU A 191 -38.65 -27.45 9.85
N ASP A 192 -39.46 -26.41 10.01
CA ASP A 192 -39.80 -25.87 11.34
C ASP A 192 -41.24 -26.25 11.71
N ARG A 193 -41.38 -27.15 12.69
CA ARG A 193 -42.65 -27.43 13.37
C ARG A 193 -42.79 -26.47 14.54
N ASP A 194 -43.93 -25.81 14.66
CA ASP A 194 -44.45 -25.35 15.95
C ASP A 194 -45.96 -25.58 16.01
N ASP A 195 -46.47 -25.78 17.22
CA ASP A 195 -47.71 -26.52 17.48
C ASP A 195 -48.97 -25.64 17.48
N ASP A 196 -50.12 -26.28 17.28
CA ASP A 196 -51.42 -25.62 17.10
C ASP A 196 -52.14 -25.46 18.45
N GLN A 197 -52.38 -24.21 18.89
CA GLN A 197 -53.31 -23.96 19.99
C GLN A 197 -53.97 -22.57 19.95
N THR A 198 -55.24 -22.60 19.55
CA THR A 198 -56.41 -21.88 20.09
C THR A 198 -56.15 -20.94 21.28
N ASP A 199 -56.79 -19.75 21.37
CA ASP A 199 -58.24 -19.59 21.19
C ASP A 199 -58.70 -18.26 20.57
N SER A 200 -60.01 -18.15 20.36
CA SER A 200 -60.68 -17.05 19.67
C SER A 200 -60.58 -15.69 20.35
N ASP A 201 -60.33 -14.63 19.56
CA ASP A 201 -61.23 -13.47 19.59
C ASP A 201 -61.34 -12.76 18.22
N SER A 202 -62.45 -12.06 18.01
CA SER A 202 -62.95 -11.68 16.69
C SER A 202 -62.56 -10.26 16.23
N ASP A 203 -61.28 -10.06 15.92
CA ASP A 203 -60.78 -8.78 15.36
C ASP A 203 -60.19 -8.96 13.96
N LYS A 204 -60.64 -8.18 12.96
CA LYS A 204 -60.18 -8.29 11.56
C LYS A 204 -58.81 -7.63 11.34
N ARG A 205 -57.83 -8.02 12.16
CA ARG A 205 -56.42 -7.70 11.96
C ARG A 205 -55.92 -8.48 10.76
N LYS A 206 -56.08 -7.88 9.59
CA LYS A 206 -55.42 -8.29 8.36
C LYS A 206 -53.91 -8.18 8.60
N HIS A 207 -53.31 -9.27 9.08
CA HIS A 207 -51.87 -9.44 9.17
C HIS A 207 -51.31 -9.41 7.75
N SER A 208 -51.08 -8.19 7.28
CA SER A 208 -50.10 -7.92 6.25
C SER A 208 -48.76 -8.36 6.84
N ASN A 209 -48.39 -9.60 6.56
CA ASN A 209 -47.01 -10.05 6.66
C ASN A 209 -46.22 -9.23 5.64
N ALA A 210 -45.87 -8.01 6.08
CA ALA A 210 -44.94 -7.10 5.47
C ALA A 210 -43.54 -7.69 5.60
N SER A 211 -43.36 -8.83 4.93
CA SER A 211 -42.10 -9.21 4.30
C SER A 211 -41.50 -7.92 3.74
N LYS A 212 -40.40 -7.48 4.36
CA LYS A 212 -39.78 -6.19 4.05
C LYS A 212 -39.25 -6.29 2.62
N LYS A 213 -40.12 -5.95 1.65
CA LYS A 213 -39.92 -6.12 0.21
C LYS A 213 -38.60 -5.46 -0.15
N LYS A 214 -37.56 -6.28 -0.29
CA LYS A 214 -36.17 -5.82 -0.34
C LYS A 214 -35.95 -5.07 -1.65
N ILE A 215 -36.08 -3.75 -1.59
CA ILE A 215 -35.94 -2.86 -2.74
C ILE A 215 -34.58 -3.13 -3.40
N ARG A 216 -34.61 -3.78 -4.57
CA ARG A 216 -33.39 -3.96 -5.37
C ARG A 216 -32.91 -2.58 -5.78
N ARG A 217 -31.61 -2.33 -5.63
CA ARG A 217 -30.96 -1.09 -6.05
C ARG A 217 -30.07 -1.35 -7.26
N LYS A 218 -29.86 -0.31 -8.07
CA LYS A 218 -28.98 -0.34 -9.23
C LYS A 218 -27.53 -0.64 -8.79
N SER A 219 -26.80 -1.31 -9.67
CA SER A 219 -25.39 -1.70 -9.48
C SER A 219 -24.61 -1.57 -10.79
N ALA A 220 -23.33 -1.19 -10.70
CA ALA A 220 -22.42 -1.12 -11.84
C ALA A 220 -21.31 -2.16 -11.66
N THR A 221 -21.10 -2.98 -12.68
CA THR A 221 -19.99 -3.94 -12.77
C THR A 221 -19.00 -3.43 -13.82
N ILE A 222 -17.83 -3.00 -13.37
CA ILE A 222 -16.79 -2.40 -14.19
C ILE A 222 -15.70 -3.44 -14.41
N SER A 223 -15.53 -3.89 -15.65
CA SER A 223 -14.51 -4.86 -16.04
C SER A 223 -13.32 -4.17 -16.70
N PHE A 224 -12.11 -4.44 -16.21
CA PHE A 224 -10.89 -3.81 -16.72
C PHE A 224 -10.09 -4.77 -17.59
N LEU A 225 -9.58 -4.26 -18.70
CA LEU A 225 -8.65 -4.94 -19.60
C LEU A 225 -7.34 -4.17 -19.64
N CYS A 226 -6.26 -4.94 -19.55
CA CYS A 226 -4.91 -4.49 -19.90
C CYS A 226 -4.85 -4.06 -21.36
N ASP A 227 -4.65 -2.78 -21.61
CA ASP A 227 -4.20 -2.24 -22.90
C ASP A 227 -2.74 -1.80 -22.76
N ARG A 228 -1.89 -2.04 -23.76
CA ARG A 228 -0.45 -1.74 -23.70
C ARG A 228 -0.01 -0.70 -24.71
N SER A 229 -0.95 -0.08 -25.45
CA SER A 229 -0.60 1.02 -26.35
C SER A 229 -0.33 2.30 -25.54
N PRO A 230 0.84 2.96 -25.70
CA PRO A 230 1.23 4.11 -24.88
C PRO A 230 0.43 5.38 -25.20
N ASP A 231 -0.22 5.42 -26.36
CA ASP A 231 -0.97 6.57 -26.86
C ASP A 231 -2.46 6.54 -26.44
N THR A 232 -2.96 5.43 -25.89
CA THR A 232 -4.35 5.32 -25.42
C THR A 232 -4.47 5.70 -23.95
N SER A 233 -5.10 6.85 -23.68
CA SER A 233 -5.63 7.16 -22.35
C SER A 233 -6.69 6.16 -21.90
N THR A 234 -6.92 6.08 -20.59
CA THR A 234 -7.99 5.29 -19.98
C THR A 234 -9.35 5.54 -20.64
N ALA A 235 -9.93 4.50 -21.23
CA ALA A 235 -11.14 4.59 -22.04
C ALA A 235 -12.25 3.71 -21.44
N VAL A 236 -13.40 4.32 -21.14
CA VAL A 236 -14.59 3.63 -20.61
C VAL A 236 -15.61 3.42 -21.71
N SER A 237 -15.95 2.17 -21.97
CA SER A 237 -17.02 1.76 -22.88
C SER A 237 -18.17 1.13 -22.11
N PHE A 238 -19.40 1.40 -22.55
CA PHE A 238 -20.60 0.79 -22.00
C PHE A 238 -20.94 -0.46 -22.81
N VAL A 239 -21.24 -1.57 -22.12
CA VAL A 239 -21.52 -2.88 -22.74
C VAL A 239 -23.02 -3.17 -22.79
N GLY A 240 -23.79 -2.65 -21.83
CA GLY A 240 -25.23 -2.82 -21.75
C GLY A 240 -25.76 -2.85 -20.31
N THR A 241 -27.07 -2.98 -20.16
CA THR A 241 -27.74 -3.20 -18.87
C THR A 241 -28.79 -4.31 -18.98
N ASP A 242 -29.09 -4.97 -17.86
CA ASP A 242 -30.20 -5.91 -17.72
C ASP A 242 -31.53 -5.32 -18.26
N PRO A 243 -32.48 -6.16 -18.72
CA PRO A 243 -33.82 -5.69 -19.13
C PRO A 243 -34.59 -4.95 -18.02
N ASP A 244 -34.21 -5.15 -16.75
CA ASP A 244 -34.77 -4.46 -15.59
C ASP A 244 -34.17 -3.05 -15.33
N GLU A 245 -33.19 -2.62 -16.14
CA GLU A 245 -32.35 -1.43 -15.89
C GLU A 245 -31.65 -1.45 -14.51
N CYS A 246 -31.19 -2.62 -14.04
CA CYS A 246 -30.74 -2.86 -12.66
C CYS A 246 -29.25 -3.20 -12.46
N SER A 247 -28.63 -3.96 -13.36
CA SER A 247 -27.16 -4.08 -13.39
C SER A 247 -26.63 -3.54 -14.71
N TYR A 248 -25.50 -2.84 -14.64
CA TYR A 248 -24.89 -2.09 -15.74
C TYR A 248 -23.47 -2.58 -15.93
N PHE A 249 -23.10 -2.88 -17.17
CA PHE A 249 -21.81 -3.49 -17.49
C PHE A 249 -20.94 -2.51 -18.27
N PHE A 250 -19.72 -2.32 -17.78
CA PHE A 250 -18.71 -1.44 -18.39
C PHE A 250 -17.46 -2.23 -18.72
N GLU A 251 -16.84 -1.92 -19.86
CA GLU A 251 -15.51 -2.38 -20.24
C GLU A 251 -14.57 -1.16 -20.26
N VAL A 252 -13.55 -1.20 -19.40
CA VAL A 252 -12.53 -0.15 -19.25
C VAL A 252 -11.21 -0.68 -19.77
N ARG A 253 -10.55 0.11 -20.63
CA ARG A 253 -9.21 -0.19 -21.13
C ARG A 253 -8.19 0.70 -20.44
N SER A 254 -7.15 0.10 -19.88
CA SER A 254 -6.12 0.79 -19.11
C SER A 254 -4.78 0.04 -19.16
N GLN A 255 -3.69 0.81 -19.25
CA GLN A 255 -2.32 0.31 -19.02
C GLN A 255 -2.08 -0.12 -17.57
N HIS A 256 -2.80 0.47 -16.62
CA HIS A 256 -2.69 0.18 -15.19
C HIS A 256 -3.46 -1.10 -14.78
N ALA A 257 -4.36 -1.57 -15.65
CA ALA A 257 -5.01 -2.88 -15.54
C ALA A 257 -4.13 -4.04 -16.04
N CYS A 258 -2.90 -3.76 -16.50
CA CYS A 258 -1.92 -4.79 -16.82
C CYS A 258 -1.25 -5.38 -15.58
N ALA A 259 -1.03 -6.70 -15.61
CA ALA A 259 -0.26 -7.40 -14.58
C ALA A 259 1.16 -6.82 -14.47
N GLY A 260 1.42 -6.09 -13.39
CA GLY A 260 2.73 -5.63 -13.01
C GLY A 260 3.48 -6.67 -12.19
N ALA A 261 4.82 -6.57 -12.20
CA ALA A 261 5.62 -7.18 -11.15
C ALA A 261 5.35 -6.41 -9.84
N GLU A 262 5.00 -7.13 -8.77
CA GLU A 262 4.83 -6.53 -7.44
C GLU A 262 6.15 -5.86 -7.02
N PRO A 263 6.14 -4.56 -6.63
CA PRO A 263 7.33 -3.91 -6.09
C PRO A 263 7.89 -4.74 -4.94
N HIS A 264 9.18 -5.10 -5.01
CA HIS A 264 9.74 -6.23 -4.27
C HIS A 264 9.30 -6.29 -2.80
N LYS A 265 8.64 -7.39 -2.40
CA LYS A 265 8.14 -7.57 -1.04
C LYS A 265 9.23 -7.25 -0.01
N PRO A 266 8.92 -6.48 1.06
CA PRO A 266 9.91 -6.08 2.05
C PRO A 266 10.54 -7.33 2.71
N GLY A 267 11.81 -7.59 2.37
CA GLY A 267 12.53 -8.82 2.72
C GLY A 267 13.18 -9.53 1.54
N SER A 268 12.77 -9.27 0.29
CA SER A 268 13.44 -9.78 -0.90
C SER A 268 14.68 -8.94 -1.24
N VAL A 269 15.87 -9.52 -1.11
CA VAL A 269 17.11 -8.91 -1.61
C VAL A 269 17.08 -8.89 -3.14
N GLY A 270 16.99 -7.69 -3.73
CA GLY A 270 17.07 -7.51 -5.18
C GLY A 270 18.41 -8.01 -5.74
N PRO A 271 18.51 -8.26 -7.06
CA PRO A 271 19.65 -8.95 -7.67
C PRO A 271 21.01 -8.30 -7.35
N GLY A 272 21.09 -6.96 -7.35
CA GLY A 272 22.31 -6.24 -6.96
C GLY A 272 22.74 -6.48 -5.51
N GLY A 273 21.79 -6.70 -4.58
CA GLY A 273 22.08 -7.08 -3.20
C GLY A 273 22.67 -8.48 -3.09
N VAL A 274 22.14 -9.44 -3.86
CA VAL A 274 22.69 -10.80 -3.93
C VAL A 274 24.12 -10.79 -4.48
N PHE A 275 24.38 -10.05 -5.57
CA PHE A 275 25.74 -9.90 -6.11
C PHE A 275 26.69 -9.22 -5.12
N ALA A 276 26.25 -8.19 -4.39
CA ALA A 276 27.07 -7.55 -3.36
C ALA A 276 27.44 -8.50 -2.22
N ILE A 277 26.49 -9.30 -1.72
CA ILE A 277 26.75 -10.30 -0.67
C ILE A 277 27.79 -11.32 -1.14
N ILE A 278 27.63 -11.86 -2.36
CA ILE A 278 28.58 -12.81 -2.95
C ILE A 278 29.98 -12.19 -3.09
N PHE A 279 30.07 -10.94 -3.57
CA PHE A 279 31.34 -10.22 -3.70
C PHE A 279 32.04 -10.03 -2.34
N PHE A 280 31.32 -9.61 -1.30
CA PHE A 280 31.91 -9.44 0.04
C PHE A 280 32.37 -10.77 0.66
N ILE A 281 31.63 -11.87 0.45
CA ILE A 281 32.06 -13.21 0.90
C ILE A 281 33.33 -13.65 0.17
N ALA A 282 33.40 -13.48 -1.17
CA ALA A 282 34.58 -13.82 -1.95
C ALA A 282 35.81 -13.00 -1.51
N LEU A 283 35.64 -11.71 -1.26
CA LEU A 283 36.67 -10.81 -0.73
C LEU A 283 37.15 -11.26 0.66
N ALA A 284 36.22 -11.58 1.57
CA ALA A 284 36.56 -12.06 2.91
C ALA A 284 37.34 -13.38 2.87
N VAL A 285 36.94 -14.34 2.03
CA VAL A 285 37.66 -15.62 1.84
C VAL A 285 39.05 -15.38 1.26
N TYR A 286 39.20 -14.51 0.26
CA TYR A 286 40.50 -14.15 -0.32
C TYR A 286 41.44 -13.52 0.72
N VAL A 287 40.96 -12.55 1.50
CA VAL A 287 41.77 -11.87 2.52
C VAL A 287 42.12 -12.80 3.68
N ILE A 288 41.13 -13.48 4.29
CA ILE A 288 41.35 -14.35 5.46
C ILE A 288 42.17 -15.59 5.08
N GLY A 289 41.81 -16.27 3.99
CA GLY A 289 42.54 -17.44 3.50
C GLY A 289 43.97 -17.10 3.06
N GLY A 290 44.15 -15.95 2.41
CA GLY A 290 45.47 -15.46 2.01
C GLY A 290 46.37 -15.05 3.19
N ILE A 291 45.82 -14.38 4.21
CA ILE A 291 46.54 -14.12 5.48
C ILE A 291 46.93 -15.44 6.14
N PHE A 292 46.01 -16.40 6.23
CA PHE A 292 46.30 -17.70 6.84
C PHE A 292 47.41 -18.45 6.08
N TYR A 293 47.36 -18.48 4.75
CA TYR A 293 48.40 -19.07 3.89
C TYR A 293 49.77 -18.39 4.09
N GLN A 294 49.84 -17.05 4.02
CA GLN A 294 51.10 -16.32 4.18
C GLN A 294 51.67 -16.42 5.60
N ARG A 295 50.82 -16.52 6.62
CA ARG A 295 51.21 -16.68 8.02
C ARG A 295 51.67 -18.11 8.36
N THR A 296 51.01 -19.14 7.82
CA THR A 296 51.29 -20.55 8.16
C THR A 296 52.34 -21.19 7.25
N VAL A 297 52.23 -21.02 5.93
CA VAL A 297 53.12 -21.63 4.94
C VAL A 297 54.36 -20.76 4.71
N VAL A 298 54.16 -19.46 4.44
CA VAL A 298 55.24 -18.53 4.06
C VAL A 298 55.92 -17.85 5.27
N LYS A 299 55.37 -18.05 6.48
CA LYS A 299 55.91 -17.58 7.78
C LYS A 299 56.22 -16.07 7.89
N GLN A 300 55.66 -15.23 7.00
CA GLN A 300 55.90 -13.78 7.06
C GLN A 300 55.20 -13.14 8.26
N ARG A 301 55.71 -11.99 8.73
CA ARG A 301 55.20 -11.25 9.91
C ARG A 301 54.90 -9.78 9.56
N GLY A 302 53.93 -9.19 10.27
CA GLY A 302 53.49 -7.82 10.07
C GLY A 302 52.65 -7.61 8.80
N TRP A 303 52.56 -6.35 8.36
CA TRP A 303 51.68 -5.90 7.26
C TRP A 303 51.90 -6.59 5.89
N ARG A 304 53.03 -7.30 5.71
CA ARG A 304 53.30 -8.13 4.53
C ARG A 304 52.49 -9.44 4.48
N GLN A 305 51.64 -9.72 5.48
CA GLN A 305 50.69 -10.85 5.48
C GLN A 305 49.42 -10.62 4.63
N LEU A 306 49.24 -9.44 4.02
CA LEU A 306 48.07 -9.14 3.18
C LEU A 306 48.35 -9.42 1.69
N PRO A 307 47.59 -10.32 1.02
CA PRO A 307 47.74 -10.57 -0.42
C PRO A 307 47.48 -9.31 -1.25
N ASN A 308 48.50 -8.86 -1.99
CA ASN A 308 48.49 -7.63 -2.78
C ASN A 308 48.18 -6.36 -1.95
N TYR A 309 48.84 -6.21 -0.79
CA TYR A 309 48.68 -5.07 0.13
C TYR A 309 48.63 -3.68 -0.54
N THR A 310 49.46 -3.42 -1.56
CA THR A 310 49.49 -2.14 -2.29
C THR A 310 48.16 -1.79 -2.95
N LEU A 311 47.46 -2.78 -3.50
CA LEU A 311 46.14 -2.64 -4.11
C LEU A 311 45.07 -2.34 -3.05
N TRP A 312 45.11 -3.03 -1.90
CA TRP A 312 44.17 -2.79 -0.79
C TRP A 312 44.37 -1.42 -0.14
N ALA A 313 45.61 -0.98 0.05
CA ALA A 313 45.92 0.35 0.56
C ALA A 313 45.41 1.46 -0.37
N GLY A 314 45.55 1.27 -1.71
CA GLY A 314 44.99 2.18 -2.72
C GLY A 314 43.46 2.23 -2.68
N ILE A 315 42.78 1.09 -2.58
CA ILE A 315 41.31 1.03 -2.47
C ILE A 315 40.82 1.70 -1.18
N TRP A 316 41.46 1.44 -0.04
CA TRP A 316 41.03 1.98 1.25
C TRP A 316 41.28 3.49 1.37
N SER A 317 42.39 4.00 0.82
CA SER A 317 42.63 5.46 0.75
C SER A 317 41.60 6.15 -0.15
N PHE A 318 41.33 5.61 -1.35
CA PHE A 318 40.28 6.13 -2.24
C PHE A 318 38.89 6.14 -1.59
N LEU A 319 38.50 5.07 -0.88
CA LEU A 319 37.23 5.02 -0.14
C LEU A 319 37.17 6.03 1.01
N LYS A 320 38.26 6.20 1.77
CA LYS A 320 38.38 7.22 2.82
C LYS A 320 38.20 8.62 2.22
N ASP A 321 38.89 8.93 1.13
CA ASP A 321 38.87 10.27 0.55
C ASP A 321 37.52 10.60 -0.07
N ILE A 322 36.86 9.64 -0.73
CA ILE A 322 35.44 9.77 -1.15
C ILE A 322 34.53 10.01 0.06
N PHE A 323 34.69 9.26 1.15
CA PHE A 323 33.86 9.44 2.35
C PHE A 323 34.07 10.82 2.99
N VAL A 324 35.30 11.33 3.03
CA VAL A 324 35.63 12.68 3.50
C VAL A 324 35.04 13.75 2.58
N ILE A 325 35.12 13.58 1.25
CA ILE A 325 34.53 14.50 0.26
C ILE A 325 33.00 14.52 0.38
N LEU A 326 32.36 13.35 0.51
CA LEU A 326 30.91 13.24 0.66
C LEU A 326 30.44 13.87 1.99
N THR A 327 31.09 13.50 3.09
CA THR A 327 30.74 14.00 4.45
C THR A 327 30.98 15.50 4.57
N SER A 328 32.08 16.04 4.03
CA SER A 328 32.34 17.48 4.02
C SER A 328 31.41 18.25 3.08
N SER A 329 30.92 17.62 2.01
CA SER A 329 29.89 18.21 1.15
C SER A 329 28.53 18.26 1.86
N CYS A 330 28.09 17.18 2.50
CA CYS A 330 26.89 17.18 3.33
C CYS A 330 27.00 18.17 4.51
N ALA A 331 28.17 18.29 5.14
CA ALA A 331 28.42 19.26 6.21
C ALA A 331 28.39 20.74 5.75
N ARG A 332 28.58 21.02 4.44
CA ARG A 332 28.37 22.35 3.85
C ARG A 332 26.89 22.68 3.59
N PHE A 333 26.03 21.67 3.47
CA PHE A 333 24.57 21.85 3.36
C PHE A 333 23.86 21.91 4.72
N LEU A 334 24.55 21.58 5.83
CA LEU A 334 24.06 21.86 7.17
C LEU A 334 24.32 23.35 7.51
N PRO A 335 23.30 24.14 7.89
CA PRO A 335 23.47 25.55 8.25
C PRO A 335 24.07 25.69 9.66
N LEU A 336 25.34 25.33 9.84
CA LEU A 336 26.06 25.61 11.07
C LEU A 336 26.15 27.13 11.26
N ARG A 337 25.56 27.65 12.35
CA ARG A 337 25.85 29.00 12.89
C ARG A 337 27.29 29.07 13.41
N ARG A 338 28.28 28.95 12.52
CA ARG A 338 29.70 29.13 12.83
C ARG A 338 30.02 30.62 12.91
N GLY A 339 29.52 31.27 13.96
CA GLY A 339 29.81 32.66 14.23
C GLY A 339 31.31 32.87 14.38
N TYR A 340 31.89 33.73 13.54
CA TYR A 340 33.26 34.20 13.70
C TYR A 340 33.37 34.98 15.00
N ARG A 341 33.85 34.34 16.07
CA ARG A 341 34.43 35.09 17.19
C ARG A 341 35.75 35.67 16.72
N SER A 342 35.73 36.96 16.38
CA SER A 342 36.93 37.78 16.35
C SER A 342 37.62 37.66 17.71
N LEU A 343 38.87 37.18 17.74
CA LEU A 343 39.69 37.23 18.94
C LEU A 343 40.03 38.69 19.22
N ASN A 344 39.30 39.29 20.16
CA ASN A 344 39.52 40.68 20.54
C ASN A 344 40.85 40.80 21.28
N THR A 345 41.82 41.50 20.67
CA THR A 345 43.10 41.80 21.30
C THR A 345 42.92 42.88 22.37
N SER A 346 42.84 42.47 23.64
CA SER A 346 42.76 43.39 24.78
C SER A 346 43.58 42.86 25.96
N SER A 347 44.69 43.52 26.24
CA SER A 347 45.74 43.05 27.15
C SER A 347 45.37 43.18 28.64
N ARG A 348 45.37 42.05 29.36
CA ARG A 348 45.97 41.93 30.69
C ARG A 348 46.20 40.46 31.03
N GLY A 349 47.37 40.14 31.57
CA GLY A 349 47.86 38.77 31.66
C GLY A 349 47.24 37.96 32.80
N ARG A 350 47.26 36.63 32.63
CA ARG A 350 47.33 35.69 33.75
C ARG A 350 48.35 34.60 33.44
N TYR A 351 49.32 34.52 34.34
CA TYR A 351 50.46 33.58 34.38
C TYR A 351 50.00 32.11 34.34
N GLY A 352 50.72 31.22 33.65
CA GLY A 352 50.46 29.78 33.65
C GLY A 352 51.19 28.99 32.55
N ASN A 353 52.22 28.23 32.95
CA ASN A 353 52.97 27.19 32.25
C ASN A 353 53.24 27.33 30.74
N ASN A 354 54.47 27.74 30.41
CA ASN A 354 55.21 27.22 29.25
C ASN A 354 56.36 26.28 29.67
N ASP A 355 56.57 26.10 30.99
CA ASP A 355 57.75 25.44 31.56
C ASP A 355 57.73 23.91 31.43
N ASP A 356 56.61 23.34 30.96
CA ASP A 356 56.43 21.89 30.78
C ASP A 356 57.02 21.35 29.46
N GLU A 357 57.13 22.18 28.40
CA GLU A 357 57.63 21.72 27.08
C GLU A 357 59.16 21.80 26.96
N ASN A 358 59.81 22.82 27.54
CA ASN A 358 61.29 22.91 27.55
C ASN A 358 61.95 21.78 28.35
N ARG A 359 61.25 21.27 29.39
CA ARG A 359 61.79 20.32 30.36
C ARG A 359 62.06 18.91 29.81
N LEU A 360 61.63 18.63 28.58
CA LEU A 360 61.89 17.38 27.85
C LEU A 360 63.01 17.52 26.81
N ILE A 361 63.60 18.70 26.67
CA ILE A 361 64.74 18.97 25.77
C ILE A 361 66.04 18.91 26.58
N ASP A 362 66.11 19.65 27.69
CA ASP A 362 67.29 19.69 28.57
C ASP A 362 67.70 18.30 29.11
N GLN A 363 66.77 17.35 29.22
CA GLN A 363 67.05 15.98 29.67
C GLN A 363 67.62 15.03 28.59
N LEU A 364 67.81 15.49 27.35
CA LEU A 364 68.36 14.65 26.27
C LEU A 364 69.83 14.96 25.92
N ASP A 365 70.32 16.15 26.29
CA ASP A 365 71.68 16.60 25.98
C ASP A 365 72.70 16.33 27.12
N GLU A 366 72.25 15.92 28.32
CA GLU A 366 73.13 15.62 29.49
C GLU A 366 73.72 14.18 29.53
N GLU A 367 73.51 13.32 28.51
CA GLU A 367 74.04 11.93 28.49
C GLU A 367 75.17 11.68 27.44
N TRP A 368 75.82 12.73 26.91
CA TRP A 368 76.79 12.59 25.80
C TRP A 368 78.14 13.34 25.89
N ASP A 369 78.42 14.14 26.93
CA ASP A 369 79.72 14.82 27.13
C ASP A 369 80.22 14.75 28.61
N ASP A 370 80.67 13.57 29.04
CA ASP A 370 81.86 13.34 29.94
C ASP A 370 82.15 11.83 30.15
#